data_AF-A0A928U951-F1
#
_entry.id   AF-A0A928U951-F1
#
_cell.length_a   1.000
_cell.length_b   1.000
_cell.length_c   1.000
_cell.angle_alpha   90.00
_cell.angle_beta   90.00
_cell.angle_gamma   90.00
#
_symmetry.space_group_name_H-M   'P 1'
#
loop_
_entity.id
_entity.type
_entity.pdbx_description
1 polymer ?
#
loop_
_entity_poly.entity_id
_entity_poly.type
_entity_poly.pdbx_seq_one_letter_code
_entity_poly.pdbx_strand_id
1 'polypeptide(L)'
;MNYSPAETIPLLLSGGLRGIVVDLLWVRALARHEEKKYYELLTINNLISKLQPDFPAVWIFQAWNMAYNIAHEWDSPQNKWKWVSAGLHFAKKGALKNPGSGDLFFELGFMYAHLFDQRYFKYATFNREQLKKEDGEDNYEAALFWMGKSVVNAPKLRNIAAIERTICHTLWKAALCAEEEGNFGSALDYVETAIKEWKEYGEKYPEDTLVEVKTFIKKLEEKKMVLCDTINKADNSVLQDWEK
;
A
#
# COMPACT_ATOMS: atom_id res chain seq x y z
N MET A 1 -1.80 -47.74 15.35
CA MET A 1 -0.77 -46.76 14.95
C MET A 1 -1.16 -45.42 15.54
N ASN A 2 -0.44 -44.95 16.57
CA ASN A 2 -0.65 -43.62 17.14
C ASN A 2 0.33 -42.67 16.46
N TYR A 3 -0.14 -41.94 15.45
CA TYR A 3 0.66 -40.89 14.81
C TYR A 3 0.68 -39.65 15.69
N SER A 4 1.86 -39.05 15.88
CA SER A 4 1.99 -37.79 16.62
C SER A 4 1.39 -36.61 15.83
N PRO A 5 1.00 -35.50 16.49
CA PRO A 5 0.47 -34.30 15.81
C PRO A 5 1.40 -33.73 14.72
N ALA A 6 2.70 -33.95 14.83
CA ALA A 6 3.69 -33.53 13.83
C ALA A 6 3.65 -34.40 12.56
N GLU A 7 3.19 -35.64 12.67
CA GLU A 7 3.12 -36.61 11.57
C GLU A 7 1.75 -36.63 10.88
N THR A 8 0.67 -36.21 11.58
CA THR A 8 -0.68 -36.11 11.00
C THR A 8 -0.88 -34.85 10.16
N ILE A 9 -0.15 -33.77 10.45
CA ILE A 9 -0.24 -32.51 9.69
C ILE A 9 0.16 -32.73 8.21
N PRO A 10 1.34 -33.30 7.86
CA PRO A 10 1.69 -33.58 6.46
C PRO A 10 0.69 -34.48 5.72
N LEU A 11 0.07 -35.43 6.42
CA LEU A 11 -0.89 -36.39 5.85
C LEU A 11 -2.27 -35.77 5.59
N LEU A 12 -2.70 -34.79 6.40
CA LEU A 12 -3.89 -33.95 6.14
C LEU A 12 -3.66 -32.93 5.00
N LEU A 13 -2.40 -32.67 4.65
CA LEU A 13 -1.99 -31.66 3.68
C LEU A 13 -1.87 -32.16 2.24
N SER A 14 -2.00 -33.47 2.00
CA SER A 14 -1.92 -34.09 0.67
C SER A 14 -3.31 -34.39 0.10
N GLY A 15 -4.08 -33.35 -0.28
CA GLY A 15 -5.35 -33.51 -1.01
C GLY A 15 -6.52 -32.64 -0.52
N GLY A 16 -7.73 -32.91 -1.01
CA GLY A 16 -8.95 -32.10 -0.79
C GLY A 16 -9.37 -31.83 0.67
N LEU A 17 -8.81 -32.56 1.65
CA LEU A 17 -8.98 -32.28 3.08
C LEU A 17 -8.36 -30.93 3.49
N ARG A 18 -7.34 -30.45 2.76
CA ARG A 18 -6.70 -29.15 2.98
C ARG A 18 -7.71 -28.00 2.90
N GLY A 19 -8.67 -28.06 1.98
CA GLY A 19 -9.75 -27.07 1.85
C GLY A 19 -10.64 -27.05 3.10
N ILE A 20 -11.10 -28.22 3.54
CA ILE A 20 -11.97 -28.36 4.73
C ILE A 20 -11.26 -27.84 6.00
N VAL A 21 -9.98 -28.19 6.18
CA VAL A 21 -9.19 -27.70 7.32
C VAL A 21 -9.09 -26.17 7.28
N VAL A 22 -8.86 -25.59 6.10
CA VAL A 22 -8.82 -24.13 5.93
C VAL A 22 -10.17 -23.50 6.25
N ASP A 23 -11.28 -24.06 5.80
CA ASP A 23 -12.62 -23.54 6.08
C ASP A 23 -12.92 -23.55 7.59
N LEU A 24 -12.57 -24.63 8.29
CA LEU A 24 -12.69 -24.71 9.75
C LEU A 24 -11.82 -23.67 10.46
N LEU A 25 -10.60 -23.42 9.95
CA LEU A 25 -9.74 -22.38 10.48
C LEU A 25 -10.31 -20.98 10.22
N TRP A 26 -10.96 -20.74 9.09
CA TRP A 26 -11.67 -19.48 8.82
C TRP A 26 -12.83 -19.26 9.78
N VAL A 27 -13.66 -20.27 10.02
CA VAL A 27 -14.74 -20.19 11.03
C VAL A 27 -14.17 -19.84 12.41
N ARG A 28 -13.05 -20.47 12.79
CA ARG A 28 -12.37 -20.17 14.05
C ARG A 28 -11.77 -18.75 14.05
N ALA A 29 -11.21 -18.30 12.93
CA ALA A 29 -10.67 -16.95 12.79
C ALA A 29 -11.78 -15.90 12.98
N LEU A 30 -12.95 -16.11 12.36
CA LEU A 30 -14.12 -15.24 12.52
C LEU A 30 -14.56 -15.16 13.99
N ALA A 31 -14.67 -16.29 14.68
CA ALA A 31 -14.99 -16.29 16.11
C ALA A 31 -13.96 -15.53 16.95
N ARG A 32 -12.65 -15.69 16.66
CA ARG A 32 -11.59 -14.92 17.37
C ARG A 32 -11.63 -13.43 17.06
N HIS A 33 -12.04 -13.05 15.84
CA HIS A 33 -12.27 -11.65 15.48
C HIS A 33 -13.40 -11.06 16.32
N GLU A 34 -14.55 -11.72 16.37
CA GLU A 34 -15.72 -11.27 17.15
C GLU A 34 -15.42 -11.16 18.65
N GLU A 35 -14.63 -12.11 19.19
CA GLU A 35 -14.16 -12.10 20.57
C GLU A 35 -13.05 -11.05 20.84
N LYS A 36 -12.62 -10.29 19.83
CA LYS A 36 -11.49 -9.34 19.88
C LYS A 36 -10.16 -9.96 20.33
N LYS A 37 -9.99 -11.27 20.13
CA LYS A 37 -8.77 -12.03 20.45
C LYS A 37 -7.78 -11.97 19.29
N TYR A 38 -7.28 -10.77 18.99
CA TYR A 38 -6.52 -10.49 17.76
C TYR A 38 -5.19 -11.26 17.65
N TYR A 39 -4.53 -11.57 18.77
CA TYR A 39 -3.29 -12.39 18.75
C TYR A 39 -3.58 -13.87 18.40
N GLU A 40 -4.69 -14.41 18.88
CA GLU A 40 -5.15 -15.76 18.50
C GLU A 40 -5.58 -15.79 17.03
N LEU A 41 -6.30 -14.75 16.59
CA LEU A 41 -6.65 -14.55 15.19
C LEU A 41 -5.40 -14.53 14.30
N LEU A 42 -4.37 -13.77 14.68
CA LEU A 42 -3.10 -13.71 13.94
C LEU A 42 -2.43 -15.09 13.83
N THR A 43 -2.50 -15.90 14.90
CA THR A 43 -1.95 -17.26 14.90
C THR A 43 -2.67 -18.16 13.90
N ILE A 44 -4.01 -18.10 13.89
CA ILE A 44 -4.84 -18.86 12.95
C ILE A 44 -4.60 -18.40 11.51
N ASN A 45 -4.56 -17.09 11.28
CA ASN A 45 -4.29 -16.48 9.98
C ASN A 45 -2.92 -16.90 9.41
N ASN A 46 -1.89 -16.92 10.25
CA ASN A 46 -0.57 -17.44 9.90
C ASN A 46 -0.59 -18.94 9.54
N LEU A 47 -1.47 -19.73 10.17
CA LEU A 47 -1.65 -21.13 9.78
C LEU A 47 -2.35 -21.21 8.42
N ILE A 48 -3.43 -20.46 8.20
CA ILE A 48 -4.15 -20.42 6.92
C ILE A 48 -3.22 -20.04 5.77
N SER A 49 -2.35 -19.04 5.93
CA SER A 49 -1.39 -18.66 4.87
C SER A 49 -0.31 -19.72 4.61
N LYS A 50 0.11 -20.49 5.62
CA LYS A 50 0.96 -21.67 5.40
C LYS A 50 0.21 -22.78 4.67
N LEU A 51 -1.10 -22.90 4.94
CA LEU A 51 -1.99 -23.84 4.28
C LEU A 51 -2.45 -23.36 2.91
N GLN A 52 -2.28 -22.12 2.51
CA GLN A 52 -2.66 -21.63 1.18
C GLN A 52 -1.67 -20.55 0.71
N PRO A 53 -0.37 -20.88 0.58
CA PRO A 53 0.66 -19.88 0.31
C PRO A 53 0.51 -19.28 -1.09
N ASP A 54 0.01 -20.06 -2.05
CA ASP A 54 -0.14 -19.69 -3.46
C ASP A 54 -1.52 -19.07 -3.76
N PHE A 55 -2.29 -18.71 -2.72
CA PHE A 55 -3.61 -18.09 -2.89
C PHE A 55 -3.56 -16.62 -2.43
N PRO A 56 -3.39 -15.66 -3.37
CA PRO A 56 -3.23 -14.23 -3.05
C PRO A 56 -4.34 -13.65 -2.17
N ALA A 57 -5.58 -14.10 -2.33
CA ALA A 57 -6.72 -13.59 -1.58
C ALA A 57 -6.56 -13.74 -0.06
N VAL A 58 -5.89 -14.80 0.42
CA VAL A 58 -5.59 -15.00 1.86
C VAL A 58 -4.67 -13.89 2.36
N TRP A 59 -3.64 -13.57 1.58
CA TRP A 59 -2.67 -12.51 1.91
C TRP A 59 -3.31 -11.14 1.92
N ILE A 60 -4.09 -10.83 0.88
CA ILE A 60 -4.82 -9.57 0.75
C ILE A 60 -5.79 -9.40 1.92
N PHE A 61 -6.69 -10.36 2.12
CA PHE A 61 -7.74 -10.25 3.15
C PHE A 61 -7.14 -10.04 4.54
N GLN A 62 -6.15 -10.84 4.91
CA GLN A 62 -5.58 -10.76 6.26
C GLN A 62 -4.75 -9.49 6.47
N ALA A 63 -4.00 -9.05 5.44
CA ALA A 63 -3.27 -7.79 5.50
C ALA A 63 -4.22 -6.59 5.70
N TRP A 64 -5.29 -6.52 4.91
CA TRP A 64 -6.33 -5.51 5.05
C TRP A 64 -7.02 -5.57 6.41
N ASN A 65 -7.39 -6.76 6.87
CA ASN A 65 -8.04 -6.91 8.16
C ASN A 65 -7.15 -6.43 9.32
N MET A 66 -5.84 -6.69 9.28
CA MET A 66 -4.91 -6.16 10.28
C MET A 66 -4.77 -4.64 10.17
N ALA A 67 -4.45 -4.13 8.98
CA ALA A 67 -4.08 -2.74 8.78
C ALA A 67 -5.26 -1.75 8.90
N TYR A 68 -6.49 -2.21 8.64
CA TYR A 68 -7.69 -1.39 8.72
C TYR A 68 -8.57 -1.78 9.89
N ASN A 69 -9.14 -3.00 9.91
CA ASN A 69 -10.18 -3.35 10.87
C ASN A 69 -9.63 -3.48 12.29
N ILE A 70 -8.59 -4.30 12.47
CA ILE A 70 -7.99 -4.49 13.80
C ILE A 70 -7.33 -3.19 14.24
N ALA A 71 -6.57 -2.50 13.37
CA ALA A 71 -5.96 -1.22 13.69
C ALA A 71 -7.01 -0.15 14.08
N HIS A 72 -8.23 -0.20 13.54
CA HIS A 72 -9.29 0.75 13.90
C HIS A 72 -9.67 0.65 15.39
N GLU A 73 -9.64 -0.55 15.97
CA GLU A 73 -10.06 -0.86 17.34
C GLU A 73 -9.11 -0.32 18.43
N TRP A 74 -7.94 0.22 18.07
CA TRP A 74 -6.96 0.74 19.04
C TRP A 74 -6.91 2.25 19.03
N ASP A 75 -6.96 2.93 20.18
CA ASP A 75 -6.95 4.39 20.20
C ASP A 75 -5.54 5.00 20.02
N SER A 76 -4.53 4.37 20.63
CA SER A 76 -3.16 4.89 20.65
C SER A 76 -2.45 4.66 19.30
N PRO A 77 -1.74 5.67 18.76
CA PRO A 77 -1.03 5.55 17.49
C PRO A 77 0.00 4.41 17.49
N GLN A 78 0.68 4.15 18.61
CA GLN A 78 1.67 3.07 18.72
C GLN A 78 1.04 1.68 18.55
N ASN A 79 -0.13 1.43 19.14
CA ASN A 79 -0.80 0.13 18.99
C ASN A 79 -1.45 0.00 17.61
N LYS A 80 -1.99 1.09 17.02
CA LYS A 80 -2.45 1.08 15.63
C LYS A 80 -1.32 0.73 14.67
N TRP A 81 -0.15 1.36 14.84
CA TRP A 81 1.02 1.13 14.01
C TRP A 81 1.47 -0.32 14.01
N LYS A 82 1.49 -1.01 15.16
CA LYS A 82 1.81 -2.46 15.22
C LYS A 82 0.97 -3.29 14.26
N TRP A 83 -0.33 -2.98 14.12
CA TRP A 83 -1.23 -3.70 13.22
C TRP A 83 -1.12 -3.26 11.76
N VAL A 84 -0.89 -1.97 11.51
CA VAL A 84 -0.58 -1.43 10.18
C VAL A 84 0.70 -2.08 9.64
N SER A 85 1.79 -2.01 10.40
CA SER A 85 3.08 -2.62 10.08
C SER A 85 2.95 -4.14 9.87
N ALA A 86 2.26 -4.85 10.78
CA ALA A 86 2.01 -6.28 10.61
C ALA A 86 1.24 -6.60 9.32
N GLY A 87 0.24 -5.80 8.96
CA GLY A 87 -0.51 -5.95 7.70
C GLY A 87 0.36 -5.77 6.47
N LEU A 88 1.18 -4.70 6.44
CA LEU A 88 2.11 -4.41 5.34
C LEU A 88 3.16 -5.52 5.18
N HIS A 89 3.80 -5.94 6.27
CA HIS A 89 4.78 -7.03 6.25
C HIS A 89 4.16 -8.36 5.81
N PHE A 90 2.93 -8.63 6.22
CA PHE A 90 2.22 -9.84 5.80
C PHE A 90 1.91 -9.82 4.30
N ALA A 91 1.43 -8.69 3.77
CA ALA A 91 1.21 -8.55 2.33
C ALA A 91 2.52 -8.61 1.53
N LYS A 92 3.62 -8.00 1.99
CA LYS A 92 4.96 -8.15 1.38
C LYS A 92 5.39 -9.60 1.32
N LYS A 93 5.26 -10.35 2.42
CA LYS A 93 5.55 -11.78 2.45
C LYS A 93 4.70 -12.55 1.44
N GLY A 94 3.42 -12.21 1.34
CA GLY A 94 2.53 -12.76 0.32
C GLY A 94 2.99 -12.45 -1.10
N ALA A 95 3.44 -11.22 -1.36
CA ALA A 95 3.94 -10.75 -2.65
C ALA A 95 5.20 -11.53 -3.07
N LEU A 96 6.09 -11.83 -2.13
CA LEU A 96 7.25 -12.71 -2.37
C LEU A 96 6.85 -14.16 -2.69
N LYS A 97 5.77 -14.65 -2.09
CA LYS A 97 5.23 -16.00 -2.36
C LYS A 97 4.43 -16.07 -3.66
N ASN A 98 3.84 -14.95 -4.09
CA ASN A 98 2.99 -14.84 -5.26
C ASN A 98 3.55 -13.81 -6.25
N PRO A 99 4.73 -14.06 -6.86
CA PRO A 99 5.46 -13.05 -7.64
C PRO A 99 4.76 -12.62 -8.93
N GLY A 100 3.69 -13.31 -9.34
CA GLY A 100 2.85 -12.94 -10.50
C GLY A 100 1.48 -12.39 -10.12
N SER A 101 1.22 -12.08 -8.85
CA SER A 101 -0.10 -11.60 -8.43
C SER A 101 -0.22 -10.08 -8.56
N GLY A 102 -0.70 -9.62 -9.71
CA GLY A 102 -1.03 -8.20 -9.92
C GLY A 102 -1.99 -7.66 -8.86
N ASP A 103 -2.99 -8.45 -8.44
CA ASP A 103 -3.95 -8.04 -7.41
C ASP A 103 -3.28 -7.78 -6.06
N LEU A 104 -2.42 -8.68 -5.59
CA LEU A 104 -1.73 -8.49 -4.32
C LEU A 104 -0.76 -7.30 -4.38
N PHE A 105 -0.10 -7.09 -5.53
CA PHE A 105 0.75 -5.91 -5.72
C PHE A 105 -0.06 -4.62 -5.67
N PHE A 106 -1.24 -4.57 -6.31
CA PHE A 106 -2.09 -3.39 -6.24
C PHE A 106 -2.51 -3.12 -4.80
N GLU A 107 -3.02 -4.13 -4.11
CA GLU A 107 -3.57 -3.97 -2.76
C GLU A 107 -2.48 -3.56 -1.77
N LEU A 108 -1.26 -4.10 -1.90
CA LEU A 108 -0.10 -3.64 -1.14
C LEU A 108 0.26 -2.17 -1.45
N GLY A 109 0.36 -1.81 -2.73
CA GLY A 109 0.64 -0.42 -3.12
C GLY A 109 -0.45 0.55 -2.66
N PHE A 110 -1.72 0.14 -2.72
CA PHE A 110 -2.84 0.93 -2.24
C PHE A 110 -2.79 1.15 -0.72
N MET A 111 -2.44 0.13 0.06
CA MET A 111 -2.24 0.28 1.50
C MET A 111 -1.17 1.33 1.82
N TYR A 112 -0.05 1.31 1.09
CA TYR A 112 1.02 2.30 1.20
C TYR A 112 0.57 3.73 0.83
N ALA A 113 -0.24 3.88 -0.20
CA ALA A 113 -0.76 5.20 -0.59
C ALA A 113 -1.80 5.73 0.41
N HIS A 114 -2.63 4.84 0.96
CA HIS A 114 -3.85 5.23 1.66
C HIS A 114 -3.65 5.37 3.18
N LEU A 115 -3.03 4.39 3.85
CA LEU A 115 -2.87 4.37 5.33
C LEU A 115 -1.96 5.47 5.88
N PHE A 116 -1.23 6.15 4.99
CA PHE A 116 -0.24 7.17 5.28
C PHE A 116 -0.66 8.55 4.76
N ASP A 117 -1.89 8.66 4.27
CA ASP A 117 -2.47 9.89 3.78
C ASP A 117 -3.27 10.59 4.90
N GLN A 118 -2.75 11.72 5.38
CA GLN A 118 -3.32 12.47 6.50
C GLN A 118 -4.72 13.02 6.24
N ARG A 119 -5.14 13.09 4.98
CA ARG A 119 -6.52 13.45 4.60
C ARG A 119 -7.53 12.39 5.04
N TYR A 120 -7.09 11.15 5.24
CA TYR A 120 -7.95 10.02 5.61
C TYR A 120 -7.61 9.45 6.98
N PHE A 121 -6.33 9.46 7.38
CA PHE A 121 -5.87 8.85 8.63
C PHE A 121 -5.25 9.88 9.57
N LYS A 122 -5.88 10.08 10.73
CA LYS A 122 -5.45 11.00 11.79
C LYS A 122 -3.97 10.84 12.18
N TYR A 123 -3.44 9.62 12.17
CA TYR A 123 -2.07 9.31 12.57
C TYR A 123 -1.16 8.97 11.39
N ALA A 124 -1.50 9.41 10.17
CA ALA A 124 -0.71 9.19 8.97
C ALA A 124 0.76 9.65 9.11
N THR A 125 1.00 10.85 9.64
CA THR A 125 2.36 11.38 9.85
C THR A 125 3.16 10.50 10.80
N PHE A 126 2.55 10.09 11.92
CA PHE A 126 3.16 9.13 12.85
C PHE A 126 3.50 7.81 12.15
N ASN A 127 2.59 7.27 11.34
CA ASN A 127 2.83 6.05 10.59
C ASN A 127 3.99 6.22 9.61
N ARG A 128 4.10 7.35 8.88
CA ARG A 128 5.21 7.64 7.96
C ARG A 128 6.55 7.67 8.68
N GLU A 129 6.61 8.35 9.83
CA GLU A 129 7.80 8.39 10.67
C GLU A 129 8.22 6.99 11.15
N GLN A 130 7.27 6.17 11.60
CA GLN A 130 7.59 4.80 12.03
C GLN A 130 8.00 3.92 10.86
N LEU A 131 7.35 4.03 9.68
CA LEU A 131 7.74 3.29 8.49
C LEU A 131 9.18 3.60 8.08
N LYS A 132 9.54 4.89 8.04
CA LYS A 132 10.90 5.33 7.72
C LYS A 132 11.91 4.85 8.76
N LYS A 133 11.54 4.88 10.04
CA LYS A 133 12.42 4.48 11.14
C LYS A 133 12.65 2.96 11.21
N GLU A 134 11.59 2.16 11.03
CA GLU A 134 11.62 0.71 11.21
C GLU A 134 12.05 -0.01 9.92
N ASP A 135 11.53 0.43 8.78
CA ASP A 135 11.71 -0.25 7.49
C ASP A 135 12.64 0.53 6.53
N GLY A 136 12.92 1.81 6.80
CA GLY A 136 13.71 2.65 5.89
C GLY A 136 12.97 3.02 4.59
N GLU A 137 11.64 2.88 4.57
CA GLU A 137 10.81 3.07 3.38
C GLU A 137 10.06 4.39 3.40
N ASP A 138 9.88 4.98 2.20
CA ASP A 138 8.88 6.00 1.94
C ASP A 138 7.58 5.35 1.45
N ASN A 139 6.43 5.80 1.97
CA ASN A 139 5.15 5.18 1.65
C ASN A 139 4.71 5.45 0.21
N TYR A 140 5.02 6.62 -0.36
CA TYR A 140 4.62 6.94 -1.73
C TYR A 140 5.52 6.24 -2.74
N GLU A 141 6.82 6.16 -2.49
CA GLU A 141 7.75 5.35 -3.30
C GLU A 141 7.33 3.87 -3.31
N ALA A 142 7.06 3.30 -2.13
CA ALA A 142 6.57 1.94 -2.01
C ALA A 142 5.23 1.74 -2.73
N ALA A 143 4.29 2.68 -2.59
CA ALA A 143 3.00 2.64 -3.27
C ALA A 143 3.17 2.56 -4.80
N LEU A 144 3.95 3.48 -5.36
CA LEU A 144 4.18 3.59 -6.81
C LEU A 144 4.91 2.35 -7.34
N PHE A 145 5.91 1.85 -6.60
CA PHE A 145 6.61 0.61 -6.95
C PHE A 145 5.65 -0.58 -7.06
N TRP A 146 4.84 -0.82 -6.03
CA TRP A 146 3.92 -1.96 -6.00
C TRP A 146 2.77 -1.81 -7.00
N MET A 147 2.23 -0.61 -7.21
CA MET A 147 1.23 -0.37 -8.26
C MET A 147 1.82 -0.56 -9.66
N GLY A 148 3.05 -0.11 -9.92
CA GLY A 148 3.73 -0.37 -11.19
C GLY A 148 3.96 -1.86 -11.43
N LYS A 149 4.40 -2.60 -10.40
CA LYS A 149 4.45 -4.07 -10.44
C LYS A 149 3.09 -4.68 -10.76
N SER A 150 2.00 -4.13 -10.21
CA SER A 150 0.65 -4.61 -10.49
C SER A 150 0.30 -4.50 -11.96
N VAL A 151 0.51 -3.34 -12.58
CA VAL A 151 0.23 -3.10 -14.01
C VAL A 151 0.91 -4.14 -14.91
N VAL A 152 2.18 -4.45 -14.62
CA VAL A 152 2.98 -5.43 -15.39
C VAL A 152 2.50 -6.88 -15.18
N ASN A 153 1.83 -7.17 -14.07
CA ASN A 153 1.40 -8.53 -13.69
C ASN A 153 -0.11 -8.76 -13.85
N ALA A 154 -0.75 -8.04 -14.77
CA ALA A 154 -2.12 -8.26 -15.24
C ALA A 154 -3.12 -8.62 -14.11
N PRO A 155 -3.50 -7.65 -13.26
CA PRO A 155 -4.40 -7.88 -12.14
C PRO A 155 -5.77 -8.33 -12.64
N LYS A 156 -6.43 -9.20 -11.87
CA LYS A 156 -7.72 -9.81 -12.25
C LYS A 156 -8.91 -9.06 -11.66
N LEU A 157 -8.73 -8.43 -10.50
CA LEU A 157 -9.80 -7.77 -9.76
C LEU A 157 -10.03 -6.33 -10.21
N ARG A 158 -8.98 -5.66 -10.73
CA ARG A 158 -9.04 -4.25 -11.15
C ARG A 158 -8.56 -4.11 -12.58
N ASN A 159 -9.28 -3.33 -13.37
CA ASN A 159 -8.82 -2.93 -14.69
C ASN A 159 -7.55 -2.07 -14.57
N ILE A 160 -6.58 -2.30 -15.45
CA ILE A 160 -5.32 -1.54 -15.58
C ILE A 160 -5.56 -0.03 -15.61
N ALA A 161 -6.58 0.45 -16.33
CA ALA A 161 -6.91 1.88 -16.37
C ALA A 161 -7.20 2.45 -14.96
N ALA A 162 -7.92 1.71 -14.11
CA ALA A 162 -8.17 2.15 -12.75
C ALA A 162 -6.89 2.23 -11.91
N ILE A 163 -5.92 1.36 -12.17
CA ILE A 163 -4.63 1.33 -11.47
C ILE A 163 -3.74 2.48 -11.93
N GLU A 164 -3.61 2.70 -13.23
CA GLU A 164 -2.81 3.79 -13.79
C GLU A 164 -3.36 5.16 -13.35
N ARG A 165 -4.68 5.34 -13.31
CA ARG A 165 -5.30 6.51 -12.71
C ARG A 165 -4.99 6.65 -11.21
N THR A 166 -4.96 5.53 -10.48
CA THR A 166 -4.59 5.54 -9.06
C THR A 166 -3.12 5.96 -8.87
N ILE A 167 -2.21 5.53 -9.76
CA ILE A 167 -0.81 5.97 -9.79
C ILE A 167 -0.74 7.48 -10.01
N CYS A 168 -1.47 8.02 -11.00
CA CYS A 168 -1.53 9.45 -11.29
C CYS A 168 -1.97 10.28 -10.07
N HIS A 169 -3.02 9.84 -9.37
CA HIS A 169 -3.45 10.49 -8.13
C HIS A 169 -2.43 10.31 -7.01
N THR A 170 -1.77 9.16 -6.90
CA THR A 170 -0.77 8.89 -5.86
C THR A 170 0.44 9.82 -6.02
N LEU A 171 0.90 10.08 -7.25
CA LEU A 171 1.96 11.05 -7.53
C LEU A 171 1.59 12.47 -7.10
N TRP A 172 0.36 12.92 -7.40
CA TRP A 172 -0.12 14.21 -6.91
C TRP A 172 -0.11 14.30 -5.38
N LYS A 173 -0.52 13.22 -4.71
CA LYS A 173 -0.52 13.15 -3.25
C LYS A 173 0.89 13.17 -2.67
N ALA A 174 1.83 12.47 -3.32
CA ALA A 174 3.24 12.44 -2.95
C ALA A 174 3.87 13.84 -3.09
N ALA A 175 3.59 14.55 -4.18
CA ALA A 175 4.05 15.92 -4.40
C ALA A 175 3.60 16.87 -3.28
N LEU A 176 2.31 16.83 -2.92
CA LEU A 176 1.79 17.66 -1.84
C LEU A 176 2.43 17.34 -0.49
N CYS A 177 2.62 16.05 -0.20
CA CYS A 177 3.27 15.62 1.04
C CYS A 177 4.72 16.10 1.11
N ALA A 178 5.48 15.95 0.02
CA ALA A 178 6.87 16.39 -0.06
C ALA A 178 6.99 17.92 0.08
N GLU A 179 6.07 18.69 -0.51
CA GLU A 179 6.00 20.15 -0.38
C GLU A 179 5.72 20.57 1.06
N GLU A 180 4.76 19.92 1.74
CA GLU A 180 4.44 20.19 3.15
C GLU A 180 5.62 19.86 4.08
N GLU A 181 6.41 18.84 3.74
CA GLU A 181 7.63 18.44 4.46
C GLU A 181 8.86 19.31 4.08
N GLY A 182 8.69 20.31 3.21
CA GLY A 182 9.73 21.24 2.78
C GLY A 182 10.72 20.65 1.77
N ASN A 183 10.47 19.45 1.26
CA ASN A 183 11.28 18.79 0.25
C ASN A 183 10.80 19.20 -1.16
N PHE A 184 11.07 20.46 -1.52
CA PHE A 184 10.60 21.05 -2.77
C PHE A 184 11.16 20.36 -4.03
N GLY A 185 12.37 19.81 -3.96
CA GLY A 185 12.97 19.05 -5.06
C GLY A 185 12.17 17.78 -5.37
N SER A 186 11.94 16.93 -4.38
CA SER A 186 11.10 15.73 -4.58
C SER A 186 9.65 16.09 -4.92
N ALA A 187 9.11 17.17 -4.37
CA ALA A 187 7.77 17.65 -4.74
C ALA A 187 7.69 17.97 -6.25
N LEU A 188 8.72 18.64 -6.79
CA LEU A 188 8.82 18.96 -8.21
C LEU A 188 8.92 17.67 -9.05
N ASP A 189 9.79 16.74 -8.67
CA ASP A 189 9.96 15.45 -9.37
C ASP A 189 8.64 14.67 -9.46
N TYR A 190 7.88 14.63 -8.35
CA TYR A 190 6.57 13.99 -8.33
C TYR A 190 5.54 14.70 -9.22
N VAL A 191 5.55 16.04 -9.26
CA VAL A 191 4.66 16.81 -10.15
C VAL A 191 5.00 16.55 -11.61
N GLU A 192 6.27 16.58 -11.99
CA GLU A 192 6.70 16.33 -13.37
C GLU A 192 6.33 14.91 -13.82
N THR A 193 6.55 13.94 -12.94
CA THR A 193 6.14 12.55 -13.19
C THR A 193 4.62 12.45 -13.31
N ALA A 194 3.85 13.10 -12.42
CA ALA A 194 2.39 13.11 -12.50
C ALA A 194 1.87 13.70 -13.82
N ILE A 195 2.49 14.78 -14.31
CA ILE A 195 2.12 15.40 -15.60
C ILE A 195 2.32 14.40 -16.74
N LYS A 196 3.46 13.71 -16.75
CA LYS A 196 3.77 12.69 -17.75
C LYS A 196 2.74 11.56 -17.72
N GLU A 197 2.51 10.98 -16.55
CA GLU A 197 1.58 9.86 -16.37
C GLU A 197 0.13 10.25 -16.74
N TRP A 198 -0.32 11.46 -16.41
CA TRP A 198 -1.65 11.95 -16.82
C TRP A 198 -1.77 12.15 -18.33
N LYS A 199 -0.71 12.62 -19.00
CA LYS A 199 -0.68 12.78 -20.47
C LYS A 199 -0.78 11.40 -21.14
N GLU A 200 0.05 10.46 -20.72
CA GLU A 200 0.02 9.06 -21.21
C GLU A 200 -1.33 8.39 -20.94
N TYR A 201 -1.89 8.58 -19.73
CA TYR A 201 -3.22 8.08 -19.39
C TYR A 201 -4.32 8.61 -20.31
N GLY A 202 -4.34 9.91 -20.56
CA GLY A 202 -5.35 10.56 -21.41
C GLY A 202 -5.27 10.11 -22.88
N GLU A 203 -4.07 9.86 -23.39
CA GLU A 203 -3.87 9.30 -24.73
C GLU A 203 -4.31 7.84 -24.81
N LYS A 204 -4.03 7.06 -23.76
CA LYS A 204 -4.35 5.62 -23.71
C LYS A 204 -5.83 5.36 -23.47
N TYR A 205 -6.52 6.23 -22.73
CA TYR A 205 -7.93 6.08 -22.36
C TYR A 205 -8.76 7.34 -22.65
N PRO A 206 -8.89 7.74 -23.94
CA PRO A 206 -9.62 8.95 -24.30
C PRO A 206 -11.12 8.89 -23.97
N GLU A 207 -11.67 7.68 -23.83
CA GLU A 207 -13.08 7.43 -23.51
C GLU A 207 -13.40 7.45 -22.00
N ASP A 208 -12.39 7.53 -21.12
CA ASP A 208 -12.64 7.57 -19.67
C ASP A 208 -13.14 8.96 -19.24
N THR A 209 -14.47 9.06 -19.10
CA THR A 209 -15.16 10.29 -18.67
C THR A 209 -15.19 10.48 -17.16
N LEU A 210 -14.65 9.54 -16.37
CA LEU A 210 -14.64 9.64 -14.91
C LEU A 210 -13.66 10.70 -14.38
N VAL A 211 -12.73 11.16 -15.21
CA VAL A 211 -11.69 12.12 -14.84
C VAL A 211 -11.46 13.15 -15.94
N GLU A 212 -11.44 14.43 -15.55
CA GLU A 212 -11.05 15.51 -16.45
C GLU A 212 -9.53 15.63 -16.53
N VAL A 213 -8.89 14.79 -17.35
CA VAL A 213 -7.42 14.72 -17.50
C VAL A 213 -6.80 16.10 -17.75
N LYS A 214 -7.37 16.90 -18.66
CA LYS A 214 -6.87 18.25 -18.99
C LYS A 214 -6.90 19.19 -17.79
N THR A 215 -7.91 19.08 -16.94
CA THR A 215 -8.05 19.89 -15.72
C THR A 215 -6.96 19.53 -14.70
N PHE A 216 -6.64 18.24 -14.55
CA PHE A 216 -5.56 17.79 -13.66
C PHE A 216 -4.18 18.22 -14.17
N ILE A 217 -3.91 18.05 -15.47
CA ILE A 217 -2.65 18.50 -16.08
C ILE A 217 -2.46 20.01 -15.86
N LYS A 218 -3.50 20.82 -16.10
CA LYS A 218 -3.42 22.27 -15.88
C LYS A 218 -3.02 22.61 -14.43
N LYS A 219 -3.67 21.98 -13.44
CA LYS A 219 -3.34 22.18 -12.01
C LYS A 219 -1.91 21.76 -11.68
N LEU A 220 -1.43 20.67 -12.26
CA LEU A 220 -0.07 20.19 -12.06
C LEU A 220 0.96 21.15 -12.68
N GLU A 221 0.73 21.65 -13.89
CA GLU A 221 1.61 22.63 -14.53
C GLU A 221 1.66 23.95 -13.73
N GLU A 222 0.53 24.41 -13.19
CA GLU A 222 0.50 25.56 -12.26
C GLU A 222 1.33 25.29 -11.00
N LYS A 223 1.16 24.12 -10.37
CA LYS A 223 1.97 23.73 -9.20
C LYS A 223 3.45 23.64 -9.52
N LYS A 224 3.81 23.09 -10.68
CA LYS A 224 5.20 23.00 -11.18
C LYS A 224 5.85 24.39 -11.21
N MET A 225 5.17 25.38 -11.80
CA MET A 225 5.69 26.75 -11.87
C MET A 225 5.95 27.34 -10.47
N VAL A 226 5.01 27.15 -9.55
CA VAL A 226 5.16 27.63 -8.15
C VAL A 226 6.35 26.97 -7.44
N LEU A 227 6.54 25.67 -7.62
CA LEU A 227 7.67 24.95 -7.03
C LEU A 227 9.00 25.42 -7.63
N CYS A 228 9.10 25.58 -8.95
CA CYS A 228 10.30 26.12 -9.60
C CYS A 228 10.66 27.52 -9.06
N ASP A 229 9.69 28.41 -8.94
CA ASP A 229 9.90 29.76 -8.39
C ASP A 229 10.37 29.72 -6.94
N THR A 230 9.83 28.78 -6.15
CA THR A 230 10.19 28.60 -4.73
C THR A 230 11.63 28.11 -4.59
N ILE A 231 12.04 27.11 -5.39
CA ILE A 231 13.40 26.57 -5.40
C ILE A 231 14.39 27.66 -5.84
N ASN A 232 14.11 28.37 -6.94
CA ASN A 232 14.98 29.44 -7.43
C ASN A 232 15.17 30.56 -6.40
N LYS A 233 14.14 30.91 -5.62
CA LYS A 233 14.26 31.92 -4.55
C LYS A 233 15.13 31.42 -3.40
N ALA A 234 15.00 30.16 -3.01
CA ALA A 234 15.83 29.57 -1.97
C ALA A 234 17.31 29.57 -2.39
N ASP A 235 17.62 29.14 -3.61
CA ASP A 235 18.99 29.11 -4.13
C ASP A 235 19.63 30.51 -4.18
N ASN A 236 18.87 31.51 -4.66
CA ASN A 236 19.35 32.90 -4.69
C ASN A 236 19.57 33.50 -3.29
N SER A 237 18.75 33.13 -2.30
CA SER A 237 18.93 33.58 -0.91
C SER A 237 20.20 33.00 -0.29
N VAL A 238 20.48 31.71 -0.55
CA VAL A 238 21.70 31.05 -0.09
C VAL A 238 22.91 31.76 -0.69
N LEU A 239 22.94 31.98 -2.02
CA LEU A 239 24.05 32.67 -2.69
C LEU A 239 24.33 34.07 -2.10
N GLN A 240 23.28 34.85 -1.79
CA GLN A 240 23.44 36.17 -1.18
C GLN A 240 23.98 36.14 0.26
N ASP A 241 23.78 35.05 1.00
CA ASP A 241 24.34 34.87 2.35
C ASP A 241 25.81 34.40 2.31
N TRP A 242 26.26 33.75 1.23
CA TRP A 242 27.68 33.42 1.02
C TRP A 242 28.52 34.62 0.56
N GLU A 243 27.90 35.65 0.00
CA GLU A 243 28.56 36.88 -0.48
C GLU A 243 28.73 37.96 0.62
N LYS A 244 28.24 37.72 1.84
CA LYS A 244 28.38 38.60 3.02
C LYS A 244 29.43 38.07 3.99
#